data_AF-A0A5E6NPF2-F1
#
_entry.id   AF-A0A5E6NPF2-F1
#
_cell.length_a   1.000
_cell.length_b   1.000
_cell.length_c   1.000
_cell.angle_alpha   90.00
_cell.angle_beta   90.00
_cell.angle_gamma   90.00
#
_symmetry.space_group_name_H-M   'P 1'
#
loop_
_entity.id
_entity.type
_entity.pdbx_description
1 polymer ?
#
loop_
_entity_poly.entity_id
_entity_poly.type
_entity_poly.pdbx_seq_one_letter_code
_entity_poly.pdbx_strand_id
1 'polypeptide(L)' 'MHKRLLFFVDEGGFDDFTPLFLRMGFEVNFEDSQRKAVKLAKKNQYDVLVAEFSYNPEFRDRVSNIESLLATLESHSPR' A
#
# COMPACT_ATOMS: atom_id res chain seq x y z
N MET A 1 -15.93 4.37 13.78
CA MET A 1 -14.79 4.85 12.96
C MET A 1 -14.60 3.86 11.82
N HIS A 2 -14.52 4.32 10.58
CA HIS A 2 -14.18 3.44 9.45
C HIS A 2 -12.67 3.22 9.45
N LYS A 3 -12.23 1.98 9.22
CA LYS A 3 -10.81 1.67 9.09
C LYS A 3 -10.30 2.16 7.73
N ARG A 4 -9.11 2.74 7.69
CA ARG A 4 -8.50 3.25 6.46
C ARG A 4 -7.62 2.17 5.84
N LEU A 5 -7.83 1.91 4.55
CA LEU A 5 -7.10 0.93 3.77
C LEU A 5 -6.34 1.63 2.64
N LEU A 6 -5.04 1.38 2.55
CA LEU A 6 -4.23 1.73 1.39
C LEU A 6 -4.17 0.52 0.45
N PHE A 7 -4.62 0.68 -0.78
CA PHE A 7 -4.51 -0.33 -1.84
C PHE A 7 -3.50 0.14 -2.88
N PHE A 8 -2.38 -0.58 -3.04
CA PHE A 8 -1.26 -0.18 -3.89
C PHE A 8 -0.95 -1.26 -4.96
N VAL A 9 -0.93 -0.88 -6.23
CA VAL A 9 -0.62 -1.79 -7.36
C VAL A 9 0.35 -1.08 -8.30
N ASP A 10 1.56 -1.59 -8.54
CA ASP A 10 2.62 -0.84 -9.25
C ASP A 10 2.82 -1.32 -10.69
N GLU A 11 2.93 -2.64 -10.90
CA GLU A 11 3.24 -3.22 -12.20
C GLU A 11 1.98 -3.47 -13.04
N GLY A 12 0.84 -3.60 -12.37
CA GLY A 12 -0.44 -3.91 -13.01
C GLY A 12 -0.59 -5.40 -13.29
N GLY A 13 -1.82 -5.88 -13.23
CA GLY A 13 -2.13 -7.33 -13.30
C GLY A 13 -3.03 -7.80 -12.14
N PHE A 14 -3.17 -6.98 -11.11
CA PHE A 14 -4.24 -7.10 -10.12
C PHE A 14 -5.48 -6.31 -10.54
N ASP A 15 -6.65 -6.93 -10.41
CA ASP A 15 -7.93 -6.25 -10.57
C ASP A 15 -8.12 -5.15 -9.51
N ASP A 16 -8.92 -4.14 -9.85
CA ASP A 16 -9.32 -3.14 -8.87
C ASP A 16 -10.33 -3.73 -7.87
N PHE A 17 -9.82 -4.14 -6.70
CA PHE A 17 -10.62 -4.63 -5.58
C PHE A 17 -11.22 -3.50 -4.71
N THR A 18 -11.05 -2.23 -5.06
CA THR A 18 -11.67 -1.10 -4.35
C THR A 18 -13.17 -1.29 -4.08
N PRO A 19 -14.00 -1.76 -5.04
CA PRO A 19 -15.42 -2.00 -4.79
C PRO A 19 -15.67 -3.05 -3.69
N LEU A 20 -14.80 -4.06 -3.57
CA LEU A 20 -14.89 -5.07 -2.51
C LEU A 20 -14.56 -4.46 -1.15
N PHE A 21 -13.47 -3.71 -1.05
CA PHE A 21 -13.04 -3.06 0.19
C PHE A 21 -14.06 -2.05 0.71
N LEU A 22 -14.67 -1.26 -0.19
CA LEU A 22 -15.76 -0.35 0.17
C LEU A 22 -16.98 -1.10 0.73
N ARG A 23 -17.37 -2.24 0.14
CA ARG A 23 -18.46 -3.09 0.67
C ARG A 23 -18.15 -3.69 2.04
N MET A 24 -16.88 -3.90 2.36
CA MET A 24 -16.44 -4.35 3.69
C MET A 24 -16.38 -3.22 4.72
N GLY A 25 -16.67 -1.97 4.33
CA GLY A 25 -16.72 -0.81 5.23
C GLY A 25 -15.37 -0.11 5.44
N PHE A 26 -14.41 -0.29 4.55
CA PHE A 26 -13.15 0.47 4.58
C PHE A 26 -13.29 1.83 3.90
N GLU A 27 -12.54 2.81 4.38
CA GLU A 27 -12.20 4.01 3.60
C GLU A 27 -10.95 3.70 2.78
N VAL A 28 -11.08 3.67 1.46
CA VAL A 28 -10.04 3.15 0.56
C VAL A 28 -9.30 4.30 -0.11
N ASN A 29 -7.97 4.28 -0.05
CA ASN A 29 -7.11 5.06 -0.94
C ASN A 29 -6.41 4.09 -1.89
N PHE A 30 -6.67 4.21 -3.18
CA PHE A 30 -5.99 3.46 -4.24
C PHE A 30 -4.86 4.31 -4.84
N GLU A 31 -3.68 3.73 -5.01
CA GLU A 31 -2.55 4.37 -5.70
C GLU A 31 -1.81 3.36 -6.58
N ASP A 32 -1.37 3.84 -7.74
CA ASP A 32 -0.60 3.09 -8.73
C ASP A 32 0.86 3.54 -8.83
N SER A 33 1.26 4.41 -7.91
CA SER A 33 2.59 5.02 -7.90
C SER A 33 3.17 4.96 -6.51
N GLN A 34 4.30 4.26 -6.37
CA GLN A 34 5.02 4.14 -5.10
C GLN A 34 5.25 5.51 -4.45
N ARG A 35 5.62 6.54 -5.23
CA ARG A 35 5.87 7.90 -4.72
C ARG A 35 4.61 8.52 -4.12
N LYS A 36 3.44 8.33 -4.73
CA LYS A 36 2.17 8.86 -4.22
C LYS A 36 1.71 8.06 -3.00
N ALA A 37 1.83 6.73 -3.03
CA ALA A 37 1.53 5.85 -1.91
C ALA A 37 2.35 6.23 -0.65
N VAL A 38 3.67 6.46 -0.80
CA VAL A 38 4.52 6.94 0.30
C VAL A 38 4.08 8.32 0.80
N LYS A 39 3.75 9.25 -0.11
CA LYS A 39 3.27 10.58 0.26
C LYS A 39 1.96 10.51 1.06
N LEU A 40 1.07 9.58 0.71
CA LEU A 40 -0.16 9.33 1.46
C LEU A 40 0.13 8.68 2.82
N ALA A 41 0.98 7.66 2.88
CA ALA A 41 1.36 6.97 4.12
C ALA A 41 2.04 7.91 5.14
N LYS A 42 2.72 8.97 4.70
CA LYS A 42 3.25 10.02 5.59
C LYS A 42 2.19 10.95 6.16
N LYS A 43 1.04 11.10 5.50
CA LYS A 43 -0.03 12.03 5.87
C LYS A 43 -1.16 11.37 6.64
N ASN A 44 -1.34 10.07 6.40
CA ASN A 44 -2.48 9.30 6.85
C ASN A 44 -1.98 8.10 7.64
N GLN A 45 -2.65 7.81 8.75
CA GLN A 45 -2.52 6.52 9.40
C GLN A 45 -3.47 5.53 8.71
N TYR A 46 -2.93 4.39 8.30
CA TYR A 46 -3.69 3.30 7.70
C TYR A 46 -3.73 2.11 8.64
N ASP A 47 -4.89 1.46 8.73
CA ASP A 47 -5.09 0.25 9.52
C ASP A 47 -4.72 -1.01 8.72
N VAL A 48 -4.83 -0.93 7.39
CA VAL A 48 -4.62 -2.05 6.47
C VAL A 48 -3.86 -1.55 5.24
N LEU A 49 -2.85 -2.31 4.83
CA LEU A 49 -2.21 -2.20 3.52
C LEU A 49 -2.56 -3.44 2.71
N VAL A 50 -3.09 -3.24 1.51
CA VAL A 50 -3.16 -4.26 0.47
C VAL A 50 -2.22 -3.81 -0.63
N ALA A 51 -1.27 -4.64 -1.03
CA ALA A 51 -0.30 -4.25 -2.02
C ALA A 51 0.12 -5.42 -2.91
N GLU A 52 0.42 -5.08 -4.16
CA GLU A 52 1.14 -5.98 -5.07
C GLU A 52 2.58 -6.18 -4.59
N PHE A 53 3.05 -7.42 -4.66
CA PHE A 53 4.43 -7.78 -4.37
C PHE A 53 5.02 -8.49 -5.59
N SER A 54 5.87 -7.78 -6.32
CA SER A 54 6.66 -8.34 -7.41
C SER A 54 8.07 -8.65 -6.90
N TYR A 55 8.42 -9.93 -6.90
CA TYR A 55 9.79 -10.38 -6.66
C TYR A 55 10.55 -10.46 -7.98
N ASN A 56 11.54 -9.58 -8.16
CA ASN A 56 12.43 -9.64 -9.31
C ASN A 56 13.88 -9.80 -8.82
N PRO A 57 14.53 -10.95 -9.09
CA PRO A 57 15.90 -11.24 -8.68
C PRO A 57 16.96 -10.24 -9.18
N GLU A 58 16.66 -9.47 -10.23
CA GLU A 58 17.57 -8.45 -10.77
C GLU A 58 17.62 -7.18 -9.90
N PHE A 59 16.67 -6.96 -9.00
CA PHE A 59 16.78 -5.94 -7.96
C PHE A 59 17.76 -6.44 -6.88
N ARG A 60 19.05 -6.14 -7.06
CA ARG A 60 20.12 -6.65 -6.19
C ARG A 60 20.06 -6.11 -4.76
N ASP A 61 19.64 -4.87 -4.58
CA ASP A 61 19.65 -4.14 -3.32
C ASP A 61 18.27 -4.01 -2.66
N ARG A 62 17.20 -4.44 -3.34
CA ARG A 62 15.82 -4.40 -2.83
C ARG A 62 15.05 -5.63 -3.25
N VAL A 63 14.24 -6.17 -2.35
CA VAL A 63 13.35 -7.29 -2.66
C VAL A 63 12.17 -6.83 -3.52
N SER A 64 11.76 -5.56 -3.36
CA SER A 64 10.64 -4.96 -4.09
C SER A 64 10.63 -3.41 -3.96
N ASN A 65 9.93 -2.74 -4.87
CA ASN A 65 9.55 -1.33 -4.78
C ASN A 65 8.73 -1.00 -3.50
N ILE A 66 8.07 -1.97 -2.86
CA ILE A 66 7.21 -1.71 -1.71
C ILE A 66 7.97 -1.39 -0.41
N GLU A 67 9.26 -1.68 -0.33
CA GLU A 67 10.05 -1.53 0.92
C GLU A 67 9.98 -0.12 1.52
N SER A 68 10.08 0.91 0.67
CA SER A 68 10.01 2.30 1.15
C SER A 68 8.61 2.65 1.70
N LEU A 69 7.56 2.03 1.16
CA LEU A 69 6.20 2.18 1.64
C LEU A 69 6.02 1.48 2.99
N LEU A 70 6.50 0.24 3.11
CA LEU A 70 6.46 -0.53 4.36
C LEU A 70 7.21 0.19 5.48
N ALA A 71 8.43 0.66 5.23
CA ALA A 71 9.21 1.41 6.21
C ALA A 71 8.49 2.69 6.69
N THR A 72 7.77 3.37 5.79
CA THR A 72 6.96 4.56 6.14
C THR A 72 5.78 4.19 7.03
N LEU A 73 5.10 3.07 6.76
CA LEU A 73 3.97 2.60 7.56
C LEU A 73 4.41 2.07 8.94
N GLU A 74 5.53 1.34 9.01
CA GLU A 74 6.08 0.78 10.25
C GLU A 74 6.47 1.89 11.25
N SER A 75 6.97 3.03 10.77
CA SER A 75 7.29 4.17 11.66
C SER A 75 6.11 4.71 12.48
N HIS A 76 4.88 4.31 12.17
CA HIS A 76 3.66 4.67 12.90
C HIS A 76 3.06 3.50 13.70
N SER A 77 3.68 2.32 13.69
CA SER A 77 3.27 1.21 14.57
C SER A 77 3.61 1.55 16.02
N PRO A 78 2.69 1.31 16.99
CA PRO A 78 3.05 1.34 18.40
C PRO A 78 4.20 0.34 18.64
N ARG A 79 5.23 0.78 19.36
CA ARG A 79 6.30 -0.10 19.83
C ARG A 79 5.79 -1.14 20.82
#